data_AF-A0A812REW2-F1
#
_entry.id   AF-A0A812REW2-F1
#
_cell.length_a   1.000
_cell.length_b   1.000
_cell.length_c   1.000
_cell.angle_alpha   90.00
_cell.angle_beta   90.00
_cell.angle_gamma   90.00
#
_symmetry.space_group_name_H-M   'P 1'
#
loop_
_entity.id
_entity.type
_entity.pdbx_description
1 polymer ?
#
loop_
_entity_poly.entity_id
_entity_poly.type
_entity_poly.pdbx_seq_one_letter_code
_entity_poly.pdbx_strand_id
1 'polypeptide(L)'
;MMADIEGEGAVDLSLSSFIGAAKPDLKPTQLTVVEEKLGKVGVRNVEELAHALRGRNERSLNNRLRAVGEKCFTSETLSALRQRVREDPSLKRPRRQAGAANGTHADRGVLGSSLKSTGNGGVLAMPTSKEGMRQALEELGLEVSRCQVREMRALLLEARRLAGLQRPDLAAEVRGRLGRNPERTASSEKLIRQLLEASFPDAIEPCAGTEFERSRSDDEDLACFFGYVSGM
;
A
#
# COMPACT_ATOMS: atom_id res chain seq x y z
N MET A 1 52.59 28.25 11.55
CA MET A 1 52.24 26.99 12.24
C MET A 1 50.82 26.65 11.83
N MET A 2 50.67 25.80 10.81
CA MET A 2 49.39 25.33 10.30
C MET A 2 49.21 23.91 10.83
N ALA A 3 48.32 23.76 11.80
CA ALA A 3 47.96 22.49 12.40
C ALA A 3 46.73 21.93 11.68
N ASP A 4 46.86 20.67 11.28
CA ASP A 4 45.80 19.66 11.20
C ASP A 4 44.63 19.96 10.25
N ILE A 5 44.89 19.76 8.95
CA ILE A 5 43.84 19.29 8.04
C ILE A 5 43.72 17.78 8.32
N GLU A 6 42.89 17.42 9.30
CA GLU A 6 42.39 16.06 9.44
C GLU A 6 41.70 15.72 8.11
N GLY A 7 42.38 14.88 7.33
CA GLY A 7 41.82 14.33 6.12
C GLY A 7 40.52 13.65 6.49
N GLU A 8 39.43 14.16 5.91
CA GLU A 8 38.14 13.49 5.79
C GLU A 8 38.39 12.19 5.02
N GLY A 9 38.92 11.20 5.73
CA GLY A 9 39.04 9.85 5.24
C GLY A 9 37.62 9.41 4.99
N ALA A 10 37.29 9.20 3.72
CA ALA A 10 36.11 8.46 3.33
C ALA A 10 36.23 7.09 3.98
N VAL A 11 35.77 6.99 5.23
CA VAL A 11 35.63 5.75 5.96
C VAL A 11 34.59 4.99 5.16
N ASP A 12 35.05 4.06 4.34
CA ASP A 12 34.20 3.06 3.74
C ASP A 12 33.39 2.44 4.88
N LEU A 13 32.10 2.80 4.93
CA LEU A 13 31.18 2.34 5.94
C LEU A 13 30.90 0.87 5.65
N SER A 14 31.78 0.01 6.17
CA SER A 14 31.60 -1.43 6.12
C SER A 14 30.23 -1.79 6.68
N LEU A 15 29.59 -2.80 6.09
CA LEU A 15 28.24 -3.21 6.49
C LEU A 15 28.20 -3.60 7.98
N SER A 16 29.25 -4.24 8.48
CA SER A 16 29.41 -4.60 9.90
C SER A 16 29.50 -3.39 10.82
N SER A 17 30.27 -2.36 10.46
CA SER A 17 30.35 -1.09 11.21
C SER A 17 28.98 -0.40 11.27
N PHE A 18 28.25 -0.38 10.14
CA PHE A 18 26.92 0.19 10.09
C PHE A 18 25.91 -0.55 10.98
N ILE A 19 25.94 -1.89 10.98
CA ILE A 19 25.06 -2.71 11.82
C ILE A 19 25.40 -2.54 13.30
N GLY A 20 26.70 -2.52 13.65
CA GLY A 20 27.17 -2.28 15.01
C GLY A 20 26.75 -0.92 15.55
N ALA A 21 26.81 0.13 14.72
CA ALA A 21 26.34 1.46 15.08
C ALA A 21 24.81 1.51 15.29
N ALA A 22 24.04 0.69 14.58
CA ALA A 22 22.58 0.63 14.73
C ALA A 22 22.14 -0.15 15.99
N LYS A 23 22.87 -1.22 16.37
CA LYS A 23 22.65 -1.97 17.61
C LYS A 23 23.98 -2.26 18.31
N PRO A 24 24.42 -1.39 19.24
CA PRO A 24 25.71 -1.55 19.91
C PRO A 24 25.77 -2.78 20.82
N ASP A 25 24.61 -3.33 21.22
CA ASP A 25 24.52 -4.53 22.05
C ASP A 25 24.90 -5.82 21.31
N LEU A 26 25.05 -5.78 19.98
CA LEU A 26 25.42 -6.95 19.19
C LEU A 26 26.90 -7.29 19.39
N LYS A 27 27.15 -8.54 19.77
CA LYS A 27 28.51 -9.08 19.87
C LYS A 27 29.14 -9.17 18.47
N PRO A 28 30.48 -9.09 18.34
CA PRO A 28 31.16 -9.18 17.04
C PRO A 28 30.83 -10.48 16.28
N THR A 29 30.66 -11.60 17.00
CA THR A 29 30.22 -12.87 16.41
C THR A 29 28.81 -12.81 15.83
N GLN A 30 27.91 -12.03 16.45
CA GLN A 30 26.56 -11.81 15.94
C GLN A 30 26.58 -10.91 14.70
N LEU A 31 27.48 -9.92 14.64
CA LEU A 31 27.64 -9.08 13.45
C LEU A 31 28.00 -9.90 12.22
N THR A 32 28.93 -10.84 12.33
CA THR A 32 29.29 -11.77 11.22
C THR A 32 28.10 -12.61 10.78
N VAL A 33 27.32 -13.15 11.71
CA VAL A 33 26.11 -13.93 11.39
C VAL A 33 25.05 -13.06 10.70
N VAL A 34 24.88 -11.81 11.12
CA VAL A 34 23.96 -10.86 10.46
C VAL A 34 24.45 -10.53 9.05
N GLU A 35 25.74 -10.30 8.87
CA GLU A 35 26.36 -10.02 7.58
C GLU A 35 26.22 -11.20 6.61
N GLU A 36 26.47 -12.44 7.06
CA GLU A 36 26.25 -13.65 6.26
C GLU A 36 24.77 -13.81 5.85
N LYS A 37 23.83 -13.56 6.78
CA LYS A 37 22.39 -13.59 6.48
C LYS A 37 21.99 -12.57 5.42
N LEU A 38 22.52 -11.35 5.52
CA LEU A 38 22.31 -10.31 4.52
C LEU A 38 22.93 -10.71 3.18
N GLY A 39 24.12 -11.32 3.20
CA GLY A 39 24.77 -11.88 2.01
C GLY A 39 23.91 -12.92 1.29
N LYS A 40 23.27 -13.85 2.02
CA LYS A 40 22.37 -14.88 1.46
C LYS A 40 21.16 -14.29 0.72
N VAL A 41 20.62 -13.18 1.20
CA VAL A 41 19.51 -12.49 0.51
C VAL A 41 20.00 -11.56 -0.59
N GLY A 42 21.32 -11.44 -0.82
CA GLY A 42 21.89 -10.55 -1.83
C GLY A 42 21.94 -9.09 -1.39
N VAL A 43 22.26 -8.83 -0.12
CA VAL A 43 22.55 -7.50 0.42
C VAL A 43 24.02 -7.49 0.86
N ARG A 44 24.87 -6.78 0.11
CA ARG A 44 26.34 -6.74 0.32
C ARG A 44 26.85 -5.37 0.76
N ASN A 45 26.06 -4.32 0.59
CA ASN A 45 26.43 -2.96 0.92
C ASN A 45 25.29 -2.22 1.64
N VAL A 46 25.62 -1.08 2.25
CA VAL A 46 24.68 -0.28 3.06
C VAL A 46 23.55 0.30 2.19
N GLU A 47 23.81 0.62 0.93
CA GLU A 47 22.80 1.12 0.00
C GLU A 47 21.73 0.06 -0.32
N GLU A 48 22.13 -1.18 -0.62
CA GLU A 48 21.24 -2.31 -0.82
C GLU A 48 20.43 -2.61 0.43
N LEU A 49 21.05 -2.50 1.62
CA LEU A 49 20.35 -2.65 2.89
C LEU A 49 19.28 -1.56 3.05
N ALA A 50 19.62 -0.30 2.79
CA ALA A 50 18.69 0.81 2.83
C ALA A 50 17.53 0.62 1.85
N HIS A 51 17.79 0.11 0.65
CA HIS A 51 16.78 -0.24 -0.34
C HIS A 51 15.87 -1.37 0.14
N ALA A 52 16.44 -2.44 0.71
CA ALA A 52 15.69 -3.57 1.26
C ALA A 52 14.80 -3.16 2.45
N LEU A 53 15.28 -2.26 3.31
CA LEU A 53 14.53 -1.75 4.47
C LEU A 53 13.35 -0.84 4.09
N ARG A 54 13.42 -0.20 2.91
CA ARG A 54 12.34 0.63 2.33
C ARG A 54 11.30 -0.21 1.55
N GLY A 55 11.64 -1.46 1.21
CA GLY A 55 10.72 -2.39 0.54
C GLY A 55 9.46 -2.66 1.36
N ARG A 56 8.32 -2.80 0.68
CA ARG A 56 7.04 -3.22 1.27
C ARG A 56 6.67 -4.63 0.75
N ASN A 57 5.82 -5.33 1.50
CA ASN A 57 5.25 -6.62 1.15
C ASN A 57 6.34 -7.65 0.77
N GLU A 58 6.23 -8.30 -0.38
CA GLU A 58 7.16 -9.34 -0.87
C GLU A 58 8.62 -8.88 -0.97
N ARG A 59 8.86 -7.58 -1.17
CA ARG A 59 10.21 -7.01 -1.24
C ARG A 59 10.78 -6.64 0.14
N SER A 60 10.05 -6.92 1.22
CA SER A 60 10.54 -6.68 2.57
C SER A 60 11.69 -7.62 2.93
N LEU A 61 12.65 -7.12 3.70
CA LEU A 61 13.84 -7.88 4.10
C LEU A 61 13.49 -9.21 4.79
N ASN A 62 12.48 -9.23 5.67
CA ASN A 62 12.05 -10.44 6.35
C ASN A 62 11.45 -11.48 5.40
N ASN A 63 10.71 -11.06 4.37
CA ASN A 63 10.18 -12.01 3.37
C ASN A 63 11.31 -12.62 2.53
N ARG A 64 12.32 -11.83 2.17
CA ARG A 64 13.54 -12.33 1.51
C ARG A 64 14.29 -13.34 2.40
N LEU A 65 14.40 -13.07 3.70
CA LEU A 65 15.03 -14.01 4.66
C LEU A 65 14.24 -15.32 4.78
N ARG A 66 12.90 -15.25 4.86
CA ARG A 66 12.05 -16.46 4.87
C ARG A 66 12.23 -17.29 3.61
N ALA A 67 12.33 -16.64 2.45
CA ALA A 67 12.53 -17.34 1.18
C ALA A 67 13.84 -18.15 1.12
N VAL A 68 14.87 -17.74 1.88
CA VAL A 68 16.15 -18.49 2.00
C VAL A 68 16.23 -19.36 3.25
N GLY A 69 15.11 -19.55 3.98
CA GLY A 69 15.06 -20.37 5.19
C GLY A 69 15.73 -19.76 6.42
N GLU A 70 16.05 -18.46 6.40
CA GLU A 70 16.68 -17.76 7.51
C GLU A 70 15.67 -17.18 8.51
N LYS A 71 16.09 -17.09 9.78
CA LYS A 71 15.29 -16.43 10.82
C LYS A 71 15.13 -14.94 10.52
N CYS A 72 13.89 -14.45 10.58
CA CYS A 72 13.55 -13.04 10.43
C CYS A 72 14.24 -12.17 11.50
N PHE A 73 14.49 -10.90 11.15
CA PHE A 73 14.86 -9.90 12.14
C PHE A 73 13.66 -9.52 12.99
N THR A 74 13.91 -9.22 14.27
CA THR A 74 12.91 -8.65 15.17
C THR A 74 12.50 -7.26 14.70
N SER A 75 11.28 -6.84 15.06
CA SER A 75 10.76 -5.50 14.75
C SER A 75 11.68 -4.40 15.28
N GLU A 76 12.22 -4.59 16.48
CA GLU A 76 13.17 -3.69 17.14
C GLU A 76 14.46 -3.52 16.31
N THR A 77 15.07 -4.62 15.86
CA THR A 77 16.28 -4.57 15.02
C THR A 77 16.01 -3.87 13.68
N LEU A 78 14.87 -4.15 13.04
CA LEU A 78 14.49 -3.44 11.81
C LEU A 78 14.25 -1.95 12.04
N SER A 79 13.70 -1.58 13.20
CA SER A 79 13.48 -0.17 13.57
C SER A 79 14.81 0.56 13.76
N ALA A 80 15.74 -0.03 14.51
CA ALA A 80 17.07 0.52 14.75
C ALA A 80 17.85 0.71 13.43
N LEU A 81 17.84 -0.29 12.54
CA LEU A 81 18.48 -0.17 11.23
C LEU A 81 17.84 0.92 10.36
N ARG A 82 16.50 1.05 10.35
CA ARG A 82 15.80 2.11 9.62
C ARG A 82 16.12 3.49 10.18
N GLN A 83 16.22 3.63 11.49
CA GLN A 83 16.61 4.87 12.14
C GLN A 83 18.03 5.26 11.72
N ARG A 84 18.98 4.32 11.77
CA ARG A 84 20.36 4.57 11.34
C ARG A 84 20.46 5.01 9.88
N VAL A 85 19.71 4.39 8.97
CA VAL A 85 19.65 4.81 7.56
C VAL A 85 19.11 6.23 7.37
N ARG A 86 18.26 6.74 8.29
CA ARG A 86 17.74 8.12 8.22
C ARG A 86 18.75 9.14 8.74
N GLU A 87 19.54 8.75 9.73
CA GLU A 87 20.57 9.57 10.34
C GLU A 87 21.79 9.71 9.43
N ASP A 88 22.10 8.68 8.64
CA ASP A 88 23.24 8.70 7.72
C ASP A 88 23.00 9.64 6.53
N PRO A 89 23.71 10.80 6.45
CA PRO A 89 23.52 11.77 5.38
C PRO A 89 24.03 11.25 4.03
N SER A 90 24.96 10.29 4.01
CA SER A 90 25.50 9.73 2.76
C SER A 90 24.44 8.97 1.95
N LEU A 91 23.48 8.34 2.64
CA LEU A 91 22.38 7.57 2.04
C LEU A 91 21.17 8.43 1.64
N LYS A 92 21.16 9.71 2.04
CA LYS A 92 20.25 10.68 1.43
C LYS A 92 20.75 10.88 0.01
N ARG A 93 20.25 10.04 -0.91
CA ARG A 93 20.42 10.20 -2.36
C ARG A 93 20.45 11.70 -2.64
N PRO A 94 21.53 12.24 -3.23
CA PRO A 94 21.58 13.66 -3.56
C PRO A 94 20.32 13.88 -4.37
N ARG A 95 19.37 14.59 -3.73
CA ARG A 95 18.06 14.87 -4.28
C ARG A 95 18.43 15.54 -5.57
N ARG A 96 18.34 14.79 -6.69
CA ARG A 96 18.82 15.20 -8.01
C ARG A 96 18.55 16.67 -8.05
N GLN A 97 19.61 17.49 -8.09
CA GLN A 97 19.48 18.88 -8.44
C GLN A 97 18.82 18.80 -9.80
N ALA A 98 17.49 18.80 -9.77
CA ALA A 98 16.65 18.68 -10.92
C ALA A 98 17.08 19.88 -11.71
N GLY A 99 17.70 19.61 -12.85
CA GLY A 99 18.41 20.61 -13.62
C GLY A 99 17.61 21.89 -13.65
N ALA A 100 18.07 22.88 -12.88
CA ALA A 100 17.98 24.26 -13.28
C ALA A 100 18.92 24.40 -14.48
N ALA A 101 18.56 23.73 -15.58
CA ALA A 101 19.02 24.09 -16.89
C ALA A 101 18.33 25.43 -17.16
N ASN A 102 19.05 26.49 -16.78
CA ASN A 102 18.91 27.80 -17.37
C ASN A 102 18.85 27.64 -18.88
N GLY A 103 17.70 27.99 -19.44
CA GLY A 103 17.40 27.97 -20.88
C GLY A 103 16.31 28.99 -21.19
N THR A 104 16.60 30.24 -20.84
CA THR A 104 16.24 31.48 -21.56
C THR A 104 15.00 31.51 -22.48
N HIS A 105 14.01 32.30 -22.07
CA HIS A 105 13.58 33.55 -22.74
C HIS A 105 13.06 33.50 -24.20
N ALA A 106 11.74 33.56 -24.35
CA ALA A 106 10.99 34.39 -25.31
C ALA A 106 9.54 34.43 -24.80
N ASP A 107 9.11 35.53 -24.18
CA ASP A 107 8.44 36.67 -24.83
C ASP A 107 7.08 36.32 -25.46
N ARG A 108 6.06 37.07 -25.00
CA ARG A 108 4.93 37.63 -25.76
C ARG A 108 3.50 37.14 -25.45
N GLY A 109 2.67 38.10 -25.02
CA GLY A 109 1.22 38.18 -25.25
C GLY A 109 0.35 37.69 -24.08
N VAL A 110 -0.20 38.54 -23.19
CA VAL A 110 -1.24 39.59 -23.36
C VAL A 110 -2.64 39.01 -23.65
N LEU A 111 -3.59 39.42 -22.78
CA LEU A 111 -5.06 39.22 -22.74
C LEU A 111 -5.50 37.87 -22.16
N GLY A 112 -6.17 37.78 -21.01
CA GLY A 112 -7.25 38.64 -20.54
C GLY A 112 -8.57 37.86 -20.71
N SER A 113 -9.18 37.43 -19.60
CA SER A 113 -10.58 36.97 -19.40
C SER A 113 -10.56 36.07 -18.14
N SER A 114 -10.78 36.58 -16.92
CA SER A 114 -12.07 37.04 -16.39
C SER A 114 -13.26 36.20 -16.85
N LEU A 115 -13.36 34.98 -16.31
CA LEU A 115 -14.64 34.29 -16.19
C LEU A 115 -14.82 33.91 -14.72
N LYS A 116 -15.58 34.76 -14.01
CA LYS A 116 -16.29 34.39 -12.78
C LYS A 116 -17.33 33.34 -13.16
N SER A 117 -16.95 32.06 -13.13
CA SER A 117 -17.91 30.97 -13.18
C SER A 117 -18.28 30.61 -11.74
N THR A 118 -19.30 31.29 -11.21
CA THR A 118 -20.06 30.83 -10.04
C THR A 118 -21.02 29.73 -10.52
N GLY A 119 -20.44 28.64 -11.03
CA GLY A 119 -21.16 27.41 -11.31
C GLY A 119 -20.83 26.45 -10.19
N ASN A 120 -21.77 26.25 -9.28
CA ASN A 120 -21.75 25.21 -8.24
C ASN A 120 -21.89 23.80 -8.87
N GLY A 121 -21.20 23.54 -9.98
CA GLY A 121 -20.90 22.21 -10.46
C GLY A 121 -19.78 21.69 -9.59
N GLY A 122 -20.15 21.21 -8.40
CA GLY A 122 -19.24 20.68 -7.40
C GLY A 122 -18.38 19.59 -8.01
N VAL A 123 -17.21 19.98 -8.53
CA VAL A 123 -16.10 19.09 -8.72
C VAL A 123 -15.73 18.70 -7.31
N LEU A 124 -16.37 17.64 -6.80
CA LEU A 124 -16.14 17.09 -5.47
C LEU A 124 -14.63 16.97 -5.33
N ALA A 125 -14.07 17.88 -4.54
CA ALA A 125 -12.65 17.94 -4.30
C ALA A 125 -12.27 16.58 -3.73
N MET A 126 -11.35 15.89 -4.39
CA MET A 126 -10.99 14.54 -3.96
C MET A 126 -10.51 14.61 -2.51
N PRO A 127 -11.11 13.85 -1.58
CA PRO A 127 -10.67 13.86 -0.20
C PRO A 127 -9.20 13.47 -0.15
N THR A 128 -8.39 14.31 0.49
CA THR A 128 -6.94 14.10 0.60
C THR A 128 -6.57 13.37 1.88
N SER A 129 -7.46 13.37 2.88
CA SER A 129 -7.31 12.65 4.13
C SER A 129 -7.81 11.21 4.00
N LYS A 130 -7.16 10.29 4.72
CA LYS A 130 -7.59 8.88 4.80
C LYS A 130 -9.03 8.76 5.29
N GLU A 131 -9.40 9.57 6.29
CA GLU A 131 -10.74 9.56 6.86
C GLU A 131 -11.79 10.06 5.87
N GLY A 132 -11.52 11.16 5.17
CA GLY A 132 -12.43 11.67 4.14
C GLY A 132 -12.61 10.68 2.98
N MET A 133 -11.56 9.93 2.64
CA MET A 133 -11.67 8.85 1.65
C MET A 133 -12.53 7.68 2.15
N ARG A 134 -12.52 7.41 3.47
CA ARG A 134 -13.30 6.34 4.10
C ARG A 134 -14.78 6.70 4.09
N GLN A 135 -15.10 7.90 4.54
CA GLN A 135 -16.46 8.44 4.58
C GLN A 135 -17.10 8.48 3.17
N ALA A 136 -16.34 8.90 2.15
CA ALA A 136 -16.83 8.92 0.77
C ALA A 136 -17.10 7.52 0.19
N LEU A 137 -16.41 6.47 0.67
CA LEU A 137 -16.69 5.08 0.27
C LEU A 137 -17.88 4.51 1.06
N GLU A 138 -18.03 4.90 2.31
CA GLU A 138 -19.19 4.54 3.15
C GLU A 138 -20.50 5.14 2.61
N GLU A 139 -20.47 6.39 2.11
CA GLU A 139 -21.61 7.00 1.40
C GLU A 139 -22.03 6.23 0.13
N LEU A 140 -21.12 5.42 -0.43
CA LEU A 140 -21.38 4.51 -1.57
C LEU A 140 -21.75 3.08 -1.10
N GLY A 141 -21.97 2.88 0.19
CA GLY A 141 -22.29 1.58 0.79
C GLY A 141 -21.13 0.59 0.82
N LEU A 142 -19.88 1.08 0.75
CA LEU A 142 -18.67 0.26 0.76
C LEU A 142 -17.97 0.40 2.12
N GLU A 143 -18.01 -0.67 2.91
CA GLU A 143 -17.23 -0.77 4.14
C GLU A 143 -15.80 -1.21 3.81
N VAL A 144 -14.83 -0.34 4.08
CA VAL A 144 -13.42 -0.61 3.70
C VAL A 144 -12.58 -0.91 4.94
N SER A 145 -12.38 -2.20 5.20
CA SER A 145 -11.54 -2.70 6.29
C SER A 145 -10.08 -2.84 5.85
N ARG A 146 -9.16 -2.26 6.63
CA ARG A 146 -7.69 -2.45 6.52
C ARG A 146 -7.01 -2.08 5.18
N CYS A 147 -7.62 -1.26 4.34
CA CYS A 147 -7.00 -0.79 3.10
C CYS A 147 -5.92 0.30 3.30
N GLN A 148 -4.91 0.33 2.43
CA GLN A 148 -3.95 1.44 2.35
C GLN A 148 -4.58 2.67 1.66
N VAL A 149 -4.09 3.87 1.97
CA VAL A 149 -4.55 5.14 1.34
C VAL A 149 -4.47 5.10 -0.19
N ARG A 150 -3.49 4.37 -0.75
CA ARG A 150 -3.35 4.20 -2.20
C ARG A 150 -4.49 3.38 -2.80
N GLU A 151 -4.91 2.31 -2.12
CA GLU A 151 -6.03 1.45 -2.54
C GLU A 151 -7.36 2.21 -2.41
N MET A 152 -7.56 2.95 -1.31
CA MET A 152 -8.74 3.82 -1.15
C MET A 152 -8.87 4.84 -2.27
N ARG A 153 -7.75 5.45 -2.67
CA ARG A 153 -7.73 6.42 -3.75
C ARG A 153 -8.04 5.77 -5.11
N ALA A 154 -7.55 4.56 -5.34
CA ALA A 154 -7.86 3.79 -6.56
C ALA A 154 -9.36 3.42 -6.60
N LEU A 155 -9.91 2.94 -5.47
CA LEU A 155 -11.34 2.64 -5.32
C LEU A 155 -12.22 3.86 -5.61
N LEU A 156 -11.89 5.02 -5.04
CA LEU A 156 -12.65 6.25 -5.29
C LEU A 156 -12.59 6.73 -6.74
N LEU A 157 -11.42 6.62 -7.38
CA LEU A 157 -11.29 6.99 -8.79
C LEU A 157 -12.12 6.07 -9.69
N GLU A 158 -12.10 4.77 -9.43
CA GLU A 158 -12.89 3.81 -10.20
C GLU A 158 -14.38 3.96 -9.92
N ALA A 159 -14.79 4.13 -8.66
CA ALA A 159 -16.19 4.40 -8.29
C ALA A 159 -16.72 5.66 -9.00
N ARG A 160 -15.93 6.73 -9.06
CA ARG A 160 -16.30 7.97 -9.76
C ARG A 160 -16.38 7.80 -11.27
N ARG A 161 -15.48 7.00 -11.86
CA ARG A 161 -15.54 6.63 -13.28
C ARG A 161 -16.84 5.89 -13.59
N LEU A 162 -17.20 4.91 -12.75
CA LEU A 162 -18.40 4.10 -12.91
C LEU A 162 -19.69 4.89 -12.66
N ALA A 163 -19.69 5.81 -11.69
CA ALA A 163 -20.83 6.69 -11.40
C ALA A 163 -21.18 7.64 -12.56
N GLY A 164 -20.23 7.91 -13.46
CA GLY A 164 -20.46 8.68 -14.68
C GLY A 164 -21.06 7.89 -15.85
N LEU A 165 -21.15 6.56 -15.75
CA LEU A 165 -21.67 5.70 -16.81
C LEU A 165 -23.19 5.58 -16.74
N GLN A 166 -23.83 5.48 -17.91
CA GLN A 166 -25.24 5.14 -17.98
C GLN A 166 -25.45 3.66 -17.63
N ARG A 167 -26.63 3.32 -17.08
CA ARG A 167 -26.98 1.94 -16.69
C ARG A 167 -26.70 0.87 -17.76
N PRO A 168 -26.96 1.06 -19.07
CA PRO A 168 -26.61 0.06 -20.09
C PRO A 168 -25.10 -0.17 -20.21
N ASP A 169 -24.29 0.89 -20.12
CA ASP A 169 -22.83 0.80 -20.20
C ASP A 169 -22.27 0.09 -18.97
N LEU A 170 -22.83 0.39 -17.80
CA LEU A 170 -22.48 -0.26 -16.54
C LEU A 170 -22.79 -1.77 -16.57
N ALA A 171 -23.95 -2.14 -17.13
CA ALA A 171 -24.33 -3.54 -17.30
C ALA A 171 -23.45 -4.28 -18.32
N ALA A 172 -23.00 -3.58 -19.38
CA ALA A 172 -22.04 -4.12 -20.35
C ALA A 172 -20.66 -4.35 -19.70
N GLU A 173 -20.18 -3.40 -18.89
CA GLU A 173 -18.92 -3.51 -18.15
C GLU A 173 -18.95 -4.69 -17.16
N VAL A 174 -20.05 -4.85 -16.40
CA VAL A 174 -20.27 -6.02 -15.51
C VAL A 174 -20.17 -7.31 -16.31
N ARG A 175 -20.83 -7.38 -17.45
CA ARG A 175 -20.81 -8.57 -18.30
C ARG A 175 -19.41 -8.87 -18.82
N GLY A 176 -18.67 -7.84 -19.23
CA GLY A 176 -17.30 -7.97 -19.74
C GLY A 176 -16.31 -8.44 -18.67
N ARG A 177 -16.39 -7.93 -17.43
CA ARG A 177 -15.45 -8.27 -16.36
C ARG A 177 -15.80 -9.54 -15.61
N LEU A 178 -17.08 -9.75 -15.30
CA LEU A 178 -17.54 -10.86 -14.46
C LEU A 178 -18.00 -12.08 -15.25
N GLY A 179 -18.20 -11.95 -16.57
CA GLY A 179 -18.77 -13.01 -17.40
C GLY A 179 -20.20 -13.40 -17.02
N ARG A 180 -20.86 -12.61 -16.15
CA ARG A 180 -22.21 -12.85 -15.64
C ARG A 180 -23.17 -11.82 -16.21
N ASN A 181 -24.39 -12.25 -16.49
CA ASN A 181 -25.43 -11.34 -16.92
C ASN A 181 -26.00 -10.65 -15.66
N PRO A 182 -25.86 -9.33 -15.50
CA PRO A 182 -26.45 -8.65 -14.36
C PRO A 182 -27.98 -8.82 -14.38
N GLU A 183 -28.59 -8.94 -13.21
CA GLU A 183 -30.05 -8.94 -13.10
C GLU A 183 -30.60 -7.69 -13.78
N ARG A 184 -31.60 -7.86 -14.66
CA ARG A 184 -32.19 -6.74 -15.42
C ARG A 184 -32.77 -5.64 -14.50
N THR A 185 -33.08 -5.99 -13.26
CA THR A 185 -33.65 -5.10 -12.24
C THR A 185 -32.60 -4.56 -11.27
N ALA A 186 -31.33 -4.95 -11.35
CA ALA A 186 -30.30 -4.50 -10.42
C ALA A 186 -30.10 -2.98 -10.47
N SER A 187 -30.15 -2.33 -9.29
CA SER A 187 -29.82 -0.90 -9.14
C SER A 187 -28.40 -0.61 -9.65
N SER A 188 -28.16 0.61 -10.15
CA SER A 188 -26.82 1.05 -10.57
C SER A 188 -25.80 0.89 -9.45
N GLU A 189 -26.18 1.15 -8.21
CA GLU A 189 -25.34 0.99 -7.03
C GLU A 189 -24.89 -0.47 -6.83
N LYS A 190 -25.80 -1.44 -7.00
CA LYS A 190 -25.50 -2.88 -6.92
C LYS A 190 -24.50 -3.29 -8.01
N LEU A 191 -24.61 -2.72 -9.20
CA LEU A 191 -23.69 -2.98 -10.31
C LEU A 191 -22.30 -2.36 -10.10
N ILE A 192 -22.24 -1.11 -9.59
CA ILE A 192 -20.98 -0.45 -9.21
C ILE A 192 -20.26 -1.27 -8.15
N ARG A 193 -20.98 -1.72 -7.12
CA ARG A 193 -20.43 -2.56 -6.05
C ARG A 193 -19.83 -3.86 -6.60
N GLN A 194 -20.56 -4.59 -7.44
CA GLN A 194 -20.06 -5.82 -8.07
C GLN A 194 -18.79 -5.59 -8.89
N LEU A 195 -18.70 -4.47 -9.61
CA LEU A 195 -17.49 -4.12 -10.37
C LEU A 195 -16.29 -3.80 -9.47
N LEU A 196 -16.52 -3.12 -8.35
CA LEU A 196 -15.48 -2.79 -7.39
C LEU A 196 -14.99 -4.03 -6.65
N GLU A 197 -15.89 -4.92 -6.21
CA GLU A 197 -15.55 -6.21 -5.60
C GLU A 197 -14.73 -7.09 -6.56
N ALA A 198 -15.10 -7.12 -7.85
CA ALA A 198 -14.33 -7.85 -8.86
C ALA A 198 -12.93 -7.27 -9.12
N SER A 199 -12.79 -5.95 -9.01
CA SER A 199 -11.53 -5.26 -9.33
C SER A 199 -10.57 -5.19 -8.13
N PHE A 200 -11.09 -5.30 -6.90
CA PHE A 200 -10.35 -5.17 -5.65
C PHE A 200 -10.82 -6.19 -4.59
N PRO A 201 -10.65 -7.50 -4.83
CA PRO A 201 -11.19 -8.55 -3.96
C PRO A 201 -10.61 -8.52 -2.53
N ASP A 202 -9.36 -8.06 -2.36
CA ASP A 202 -8.69 -8.00 -1.06
C ASP A 202 -9.05 -6.75 -0.24
N ALA A 203 -9.71 -5.76 -0.86
CA ALA A 203 -9.96 -4.46 -0.23
C ALA A 203 -11.37 -4.32 0.36
N ILE A 204 -12.31 -5.17 -0.06
CA ILE A 204 -13.70 -5.15 0.35
C ILE A 204 -13.95 -6.45 1.09
N GLU A 205 -14.03 -6.39 2.42
CA GLU A 205 -14.48 -7.56 3.16
C GLU A 205 -15.97 -7.77 2.85
N PRO A 206 -16.39 -9.00 2.52
CA PRO A 206 -17.82 -9.28 2.39
C PRO A 206 -18.48 -8.93 3.72
N CYS A 207 -19.44 -8.01 3.72
CA CYS A 207 -20.21 -7.67 4.91
C CYS A 207 -20.84 -8.98 5.41
N ALA A 208 -20.25 -9.57 6.45
CA ALA A 208 -20.62 -10.89 6.99
C ALA A 208 -22.01 -10.88 7.69
N GLY A 209 -22.86 -9.90 7.40
CA GLY A 209 -24.13 -9.65 8.08
C GLY A 209 -25.35 -9.48 7.16
N THR A 210 -25.25 -9.78 5.86
CA THR A 210 -26.42 -9.70 4.95
C THR A 210 -26.99 -11.05 4.53
N GLU A 211 -26.74 -12.11 5.31
CA GLU A 211 -27.52 -13.37 5.23
C GLU A 211 -28.90 -13.27 5.92
N PHE A 212 -29.49 -12.08 6.00
CA PHE A 212 -30.81 -11.87 6.61
C PHE A 212 -31.95 -11.72 5.58
N GLU A 213 -31.92 -12.46 4.47
CA GLU A 213 -33.13 -12.67 3.66
C GLU A 213 -33.11 -14.04 2.98
N ARG A 214 -33.34 -15.10 3.77
CA ARG A 214 -33.99 -16.34 3.30
C ARG A 214 -34.63 -17.08 4.48
N SER A 215 -35.61 -16.43 5.11
CA SER A 215 -36.57 -17.11 5.99
C SER A 215 -38.00 -16.84 5.52
N ARG A 216 -38.28 -17.32 4.31
CA ARG A 216 -39.55 -17.92 3.87
C ARG A 216 -39.11 -19.23 3.22
N SER A 217 -39.66 -20.39 3.47
CA SER A 217 -40.75 -20.84 4.31
C SER A 217 -40.58 -22.36 4.31
N ASP A 218 -41.15 -23.02 5.32
CA ASP A 218 -41.64 -24.39 5.23
C ASP A 218 -40.62 -25.53 5.43
N ASP A 219 -40.88 -26.23 6.54
CA ASP A 219 -40.94 -27.69 6.64
C ASP A 219 -39.70 -28.52 7.03
N GLU A 220 -39.89 -29.20 8.18
CA GLU A 220 -39.56 -30.61 8.49
C GLU A 220 -38.07 -30.99 8.63
N ASP A 221 -37.63 -31.16 9.89
CA ASP A 221 -37.11 -32.44 10.42
C ASP A 221 -36.32 -32.23 11.72
N LEU A 222 -37.06 -32.15 12.82
CA LEU A 222 -36.57 -32.40 14.17
C LEU A 222 -36.59 -33.90 14.44
N ALA A 223 -35.62 -34.66 13.93
CA ALA A 223 -35.30 -35.98 14.48
C ALA A 223 -33.95 -36.49 13.97
N CYS A 224 -33.19 -37.07 14.90
CA CYS A 224 -32.05 -37.96 14.66
C CYS A 224 -30.78 -37.29 14.10
N PHE A 225 -29.81 -37.02 14.98
CA PHE A 225 -28.42 -37.53 14.83
C PHE A 225 -27.50 -36.92 15.91
N PHE A 226 -27.56 -37.39 17.15
CA PHE A 226 -26.37 -37.40 18.02
C PHE A 226 -26.42 -38.59 18.96
N GLY A 227 -26.05 -39.75 18.40
CA GLY A 227 -25.53 -40.87 19.17
C GLY A 227 -24.11 -41.15 18.66
N TYR A 228 -23.09 -40.71 19.41
CA TYR A 228 -21.71 -41.22 19.32
C TYR A 228 -21.08 -40.96 20.70
N VAL A 229 -21.13 -41.95 21.59
CA VAL A 229 -20.04 -42.90 21.91
C VAL A 229 -18.82 -42.19 22.50
N SER A 230 -18.81 -42.07 23.82
CA SER A 230 -17.57 -42.04 24.62
C SER A 230 -17.12 -43.48 24.82
N GLY A 231 -15.98 -43.83 24.23
CA GLY A 231 -15.25 -45.08 24.47
C GLY A 231 -13.84 -44.76 24.97
N MET A 232 -13.50 -45.41 26.07
CA MET A 232 -12.28 -45.35 26.89
C MET A 232 -10.95 -45.45 26.15
#